data_AF-A0A815XLB9-F1
#
_entry.id   AF-A0A815XLB9-F1
#
_cell.length_a   1.000
_cell.length_b   1.000
_cell.length_c   1.000
_cell.angle_alpha   90.00
_cell.angle_beta   90.00
_cell.angle_gamma   90.00
#
_symmetry.space_group_name_H-M   'P 1'
#
loop_
_entity.id
_entity.type
_entity.pdbx_description
1 polymer ?
#
loop_
_entity_poly.entity_id
_entity_poly.type
_entity_poly.pdbx_seq_one_letter_code
_entity_poly.pdbx_strand_id
1 'polypeptide(L)' 'FLAFIVINNDDSGLNQWFQTGLPQGQYCDVISGNVENGRCTGKTVTVEADGRAPISISNTEADPMVAIHVNAKL' A
#
# COMPACT_ATOMS: atom_id res chain seq x y z
N PHE A 1 0.58 1.88 -16.69
CA PHE A 1 0.41 2.67 -15.46
C PHE A 1 1.31 2.09 -14.38
N LEU A 2 1.86 2.90 -13.47
CA LEU A 2 2.75 2.44 -12.40
C LEU A 2 1.93 1.86 -11.24
N ALA A 3 2.39 0.72 -10.71
CA ALA A 3 1.79 0.00 -9.61
C ALA A 3 2.88 -0.67 -8.77
N PHE A 4 2.58 -0.90 -7.50
CA PHE A 4 3.45 -1.55 -6.54
C PHE A 4 2.63 -2.52 -5.69
N ILE A 5 3.18 -3.71 -5.43
CA ILE A 5 2.55 -4.75 -4.62
C ILE A 5 3.58 -5.34 -3.65
N VAL A 6 3.16 -5.58 -2.40
CA VAL A 6 3.92 -6.33 -1.39
C VAL A 6 3.05 -7.49 -0.93
N ILE A 7 3.65 -8.68 -0.84
CA ILE A 7 3.00 -9.89 -0.33
C ILE A 7 3.81 -10.38 0.86
N ASN A 8 3.16 -10.63 1.99
CA ASN A 8 3.76 -11.29 3.14
C ASN A 8 3.18 -12.71 3.27
N ASN A 9 3.93 -13.70 2.83
CA ASN A 9 3.57 -15.12 2.96
C ASN A 9 4.48 -15.84 3.96
N ASP A 10 4.92 -15.11 4.99
CA ASP A 10 5.74 -15.61 6.09
C ASP A 10 4.88 -15.73 7.36
N ASP A 11 5.32 -16.53 8.32
CA ASP A 11 4.66 -16.73 9.62
C ASP A 11 4.93 -15.55 10.58
N SER A 12 5.58 -14.50 10.11
CA SER A 12 5.93 -13.30 10.88
C SER A 12 5.43 -12.01 10.21
N GLY A 13 5.20 -10.97 11.01
CA GLY A 13 4.76 -9.66 10.51
C GLY A 13 5.86 -8.95 9.72
N LEU A 14 5.47 -8.29 8.65
CA LEU A 14 6.34 -7.44 7.83
C LEU A 14 6.14 -5.97 8.24
N ASN A 15 7.23 -5.26 8.52
CA ASN A 15 7.21 -3.81 8.78
C ASN A 15 8.51 -3.18 8.28
N GLN A 16 8.52 -2.69 7.04
CA GLN A 16 9.73 -2.22 6.36
C GLN A 16 9.43 -1.07 5.40
N TRP A 17 10.48 -0.36 5.00
CA TRP A 17 10.43 0.66 3.96
C TRP A 17 10.74 0.05 2.59
N PHE A 18 9.90 0.32 1.60
CA PHE A 18 10.08 -0.17 0.23
C PHE A 18 10.19 0.99 -0.75
N GLN A 19 11.09 0.86 -1.73
CA GLN A 19 11.11 1.74 -2.90
C GLN A 19 9.97 1.32 -3.85
N THR A 20 8.97 2.18 -4.01
CA THR A 20 7.76 1.86 -4.78
C THR A 20 7.86 2.29 -6.24
N GLY A 21 8.71 3.28 -6.54
CA GLY A 21 8.76 3.96 -7.83
C GLY A 21 7.52 4.82 -8.14
N LEU A 22 6.60 4.96 -7.18
CA LEU A 22 5.42 5.82 -7.32
C LEU A 22 5.75 7.28 -6.94
N PRO A 23 5.07 8.26 -7.53
CA PRO A 23 5.14 9.65 -7.09
C PRO A 23 4.73 9.84 -5.62
N GLN A 24 5.17 10.92 -5.00
CA GLN A 24 4.75 11.28 -3.64
C GLN A 24 3.22 11.41 -3.52
N GLY A 25 2.67 10.88 -2.44
CA GLY A 25 1.26 11.09 -2.08
C GLY A 25 0.65 9.96 -1.27
N GLN A 26 -0.65 10.07 -1.03
CA GLN A 26 -1.44 9.03 -0.38
C GLN A 26 -2.13 8.15 -1.41
N TYR A 27 -2.04 6.84 -1.20
CA TYR A 27 -2.58 5.82 -2.08
C TYR A 27 -3.49 4.89 -1.28
N CYS A 28 -4.62 4.52 -1.85
CA CYS A 28 -5.48 3.50 -1.28
C CYS A 28 -4.97 2.12 -1.64
N ASP A 29 -4.85 1.26 -0.63
CA ASP A 29 -4.63 -0.16 -0.83
C ASP A 29 -5.90 -0.78 -1.43
N VAL A 30 -5.80 -1.24 -2.68
CA VAL A 30 -6.95 -1.78 -3.42
C VAL A 30 -7.32 -3.21 -3.01
N ILE A 31 -6.52 -3.85 -2.15
CA ILE A 31 -6.83 -5.15 -1.56
C ILE A 31 -7.79 -4.97 -0.39
N SER A 32 -7.48 -4.05 0.53
CA SER A 32 -8.30 -3.81 1.72
C SER A 32 -9.46 -2.81 1.51
N GLY A 33 -9.55 -2.14 0.36
CA GLY A 33 -10.65 -1.23 0.05
C GLY A 33 -10.55 -0.54 -1.31
N ASN A 34 -11.23 0.60 -1.45
CA ASN A 34 -11.33 1.38 -2.69
C ASN A 34 -11.19 2.89 -2.41
N VAL A 35 -11.01 3.67 -3.48
CA VAL A 35 -11.20 5.13 -3.44
C VAL A 35 -12.70 5.43 -3.55
N GLU A 36 -13.29 5.98 -2.49
CA GLU A 36 -14.69 6.41 -2.47
C GLU A 36 -14.79 7.83 -1.92
N ASN A 37 -15.41 8.74 -2.66
CA ASN A 37 -15.61 10.14 -2.26
C ASN A 37 -14.32 10.85 -1.80
N GLY A 38 -13.19 10.58 -2.47
CA GLY A 38 -11.89 11.16 -2.16
C GLY A 38 -11.23 10.61 -0.89
N ARG A 39 -11.61 9.40 -0.45
CA ARG A 39 -11.04 8.72 0.72
C ARG A 39 -10.83 7.24 0.43
N CYS A 40 -9.90 6.62 1.15
CA CYS A 40 -9.74 5.18 1.13
C CYS A 40 -10.76 4.54 2.09
N THR A 41 -11.47 3.52 1.64
CA THR A 41 -12.30 2.70 2.53
C THR A 41 -11.49 1.65 3.30
N GLY A 42 -10.30 1.31 2.78
CA GLY A 42 -9.33 0.42 3.39
C GLY A 42 -8.10 1.14 3.92
N LYS A 43 -6.96 0.44 3.89
CA LYS A 43 -5.67 1.00 4.30
C LYS A 43 -5.21 2.10 3.34
N THR A 44 -4.44 3.04 3.88
CA THR A 44 -3.75 4.09 3.12
C THR A 44 -2.25 3.90 3.24
N VAL A 45 -1.54 4.00 2.11
CA VAL A 45 -0.07 4.02 2.05
C VAL A 45 0.38 5.42 1.67
N THR A 46 1.32 5.96 2.44
CA THR A 46 1.97 7.23 2.11
C THR A 46 3.29 6.96 1.42
N VAL A 47 3.44 7.45 0.20
CA VAL A 47 4.69 7.44 -0.56
C VAL A 47 5.37 8.79 -0.36
N GLU A 48 6.60 8.76 0.15
CA GLU A 48 7.42 9.94 0.41
C GLU A 48 8.04 10.50 -0.87
N ALA A 49 8.67 11.68 -0.77
CA ALA A 49 9.26 12.39 -1.91
C ALA A 49 10.36 11.59 -2.65
N ASP A 50 11.01 10.64 -1.97
CA ASP A 50 12.02 9.75 -2.55
C ASP A 50 11.43 8.45 -3.13
N GLY A 51 10.11 8.33 -3.21
CA GLY A 51 9.38 7.18 -3.72
C GLY A 51 9.28 6.01 -2.73
N ARG A 52 9.82 6.15 -1.51
CA ARG A 52 9.71 5.11 -0.48
C ARG A 52 8.42 5.21 0.31
N ALA A 53 7.91 4.05 0.74
CA ALA A 53 6.76 3.96 1.62
C ALA A 53 7.03 2.99 2.76
N PRO A 54 6.61 3.31 4.01
CA PRO A 54 6.56 2.34 5.09
C PRO A 54 5.36 1.43 4.88
N ILE A 55 5.58 0.12 4.86
CA ILE A 55 4.52 -0.88 4.68
C ILE A 55 4.58 -1.85 5.86
N SER A 56 3.42 -2.04 6.48
CA SER A 56 3.20 -2.96 7.59
C SER A 56 2.08 -3.95 7.25
N ILE A 57 2.38 -5.24 7.30
CA ILE A 57 1.45 -6.34 7.01
C ILE A 57 1.58 -7.36 8.15
N SER A 58 0.53 -7.52 8.95
CA SER A 58 0.48 -8.61 9.94
C SER A 58 0.30 -9.95 9.23
N ASN A 59 0.95 -11.00 9.71
CA ASN A 59 0.77 -12.38 9.23
C ASN A 59 -0.62 -12.96 9.58
N THR A 60 -1.42 -12.23 10.36
CA THR A 60 -2.80 -12.60 10.73
C THR A 60 -3.86 -11.81 9.96
N GLU A 61 -3.47 -11.02 8.96
CA GLU A 61 -4.45 -10.31 8.11
C GLU A 61 -5.20 -11.31 7.22
N ALA A 62 -6.45 -10.99 6.89
CA ALA A 62 -7.25 -11.83 5.99
C ALA A 62 -6.56 -11.98 4.62
N ASP A 63 -6.00 -10.88 4.12
CA ASP A 63 -5.20 -10.80 2.91
C ASP A 63 -3.84 -10.17 3.28
N PRO A 64 -2.78 -10.96 3.55
CA PRO A 64 -1.49 -10.45 3.99
C PRO A 64 -0.69 -9.87 2.80
N MET A 65 -1.25 -8.85 2.17
CA MET A 65 -0.69 -8.14 1.03
C MET A 65 -1.19 -6.70 0.96
N VAL A 66 -0.47 -5.85 0.22
CA VAL A 66 -0.85 -4.47 -0.07
C VAL A 66 -0.61 -4.20 -1.54
N ALA A 67 -1.56 -3.58 -2.23
CA ALA A 67 -1.42 -3.17 -3.63
C ALA A 67 -1.85 -1.71 -3.83
N ILE A 68 -0.98 -0.91 -4.45
CA ILE A 68 -1.23 0.51 -4.72
C ILE A 68 -0.84 0.86 -6.16
N HIS A 69 -1.57 1.80 -6.78
CA HIS A 69 -1.30 2.26 -8.13
C HIS A 69 -1.72 3.72 -8.35
N VAL A 70 -1.22 4.36 -9.40
CA VAL A 70 -1.47 5.79 -9.70
C VAL A 70 -2.94 6.18 -9.80
N ASN A 71 -3.83 5.28 -10.25
CA ASN A 71 -5.27 5.56 -10.31
C ASN A 71 -6.01 5.39 -8.96
N ALA A 72 -5.32 4.96 -7.91
CA ALA A 72 -5.82 4.84 -6.54
C ALA A 72 -5.19 5.90 -5.61
N LYS A 73 -4.55 6.91 -6.19
CA LYS A 73 -3.96 8.03 -5.49
C LYS A 73 -5.06 9.04 -5.11
N LEU A 74 -5.00 9.57 -3.88
CA LEU A 74 -5.80 10.71 -3.43
C LEU A 74 -5.23 12.06 -3.89
#